data_AF-A0A957BPI9-F1
#
_entry.id   AF-A0A957BPI9-F1
#
_cell.length_a   1.000
_cell.length_b   1.000
_cell.length_c   1.000
_cell.angle_alpha   90.00
_cell.angle_beta   90.00
_cell.angle_gamma   90.00
#
_symmetry.space_group_name_H-M   'P 1'
#
loop_
_entity.id
_entity.type
_entity.pdbx_description
1 polymer ?
#
loop_
_entity_poly.entity_id
_entity_poly.type
_entity_poly.pdbx_seq_one_letter_code
_entity_poly.pdbx_strand_id
1 'polypeptide(L)'
;AQNHFAEADENLTSASKTWSNLRYTYGQADVYVARGYFERQRGRRFQAMQWLDEAEKLCGQIENDALRKQMLDTINIERSAWDQ
;
A
#
# COMPACT_ATOMS: atom_id res chain seq x y z
N ALA A 1 -9.34 -18.93 -3.81
CA ALA A 1 -9.45 -17.51 -3.43
C ALA A 1 -9.07 -17.26 -1.97
N GLN A 2 -9.71 -17.91 -0.98
CA GLN A 2 -9.46 -17.60 0.45
C GLN A 2 -8.02 -17.88 0.94
N ASN A 3 -7.35 -18.93 0.46
CA ASN A 3 -5.98 -19.24 0.90
C ASN A 3 -4.93 -18.21 0.45
N HIS A 4 -5.02 -17.67 -0.77
CA HIS A 4 -4.07 -16.67 -1.26
C HIS A 4 -4.16 -15.35 -0.51
N PHE A 5 -5.34 -15.04 0.03
CA PHE A 5 -5.57 -13.84 0.81
C PHE A 5 -4.91 -13.91 2.20
N ALA A 6 -4.91 -15.08 2.85
CA ALA A 6 -4.21 -15.27 4.11
C ALA A 6 -2.69 -15.23 3.91
N GLU A 7 -2.19 -15.90 2.88
CA GLU A 7 -0.77 -15.88 2.50
C GLU A 7 -0.29 -14.44 2.17
N ALA A 8 -1.11 -13.67 1.44
CA ALA A 8 -0.82 -12.27 1.18
C ALA A 8 -0.74 -11.43 2.47
N ASP A 9 -1.66 -11.63 3.42
CA ASP A 9 -1.65 -10.90 4.69
C ASP A 9 -0.40 -11.25 5.53
N GLU A 10 0.02 -12.50 5.54
CA GLU A 10 1.27 -12.94 6.19
C GLU A 10 2.51 -12.32 5.54
N ASN A 11 2.58 -12.38 4.21
CA ASN A 11 3.69 -11.81 3.43
C ASN A 11 3.78 -10.28 3.60
N LEU A 12 2.67 -9.57 3.56
CA LEU A 12 2.63 -8.11 3.78
C LEU A 12 2.97 -7.74 5.22
N THR A 13 2.63 -8.58 6.19
CA THR A 13 3.04 -8.39 7.58
C THR A 13 4.54 -8.59 7.75
N SER A 14 5.11 -9.60 7.10
CA SER A 14 6.56 -9.82 7.08
C SER A 14 7.30 -8.66 6.39
N ALA A 15 6.83 -8.24 5.21
CA ALA A 15 7.39 -7.10 4.47
C ALA A 15 7.35 -5.80 5.28
N SER A 16 6.21 -5.51 5.94
CA SER A 16 6.08 -4.34 6.83
C SER A 16 7.16 -4.31 7.92
N LYS A 17 7.41 -5.45 8.57
CA LYS A 17 8.45 -5.56 9.61
C LYS A 17 9.85 -5.33 9.02
N THR A 18 10.15 -5.95 7.89
CA THR A 18 11.45 -5.80 7.22
C THR A 18 11.72 -4.35 6.84
N TRP A 19 10.77 -3.69 6.16
CA TRP A 19 10.94 -2.30 5.75
C TRP A 19 10.93 -1.31 6.92
N SER A 20 10.22 -1.63 8.01
CA SER A 20 10.30 -0.88 9.27
C SER A 20 11.69 -0.96 9.88
N ASN A 21 12.27 -2.16 9.95
CA ASN A 21 13.62 -2.37 10.49
C ASN A 21 14.70 -1.68 9.65
N LEU A 22 14.55 -1.67 8.33
CA LEU A 22 15.45 -0.98 7.40
C LEU A 22 15.22 0.53 7.33
N ARG A 23 14.15 1.05 7.97
CA ARG A 23 13.70 2.45 7.85
C ARG A 23 13.55 2.89 6.38
N TYR A 24 13.14 1.96 5.52
CA TYR A 24 12.97 2.22 4.09
C TYR A 24 11.53 2.67 3.79
N THR A 25 11.32 3.98 3.82
CA THR A 25 9.99 4.61 3.70
C THR A 25 9.23 4.19 2.45
N TYR A 26 9.90 4.10 1.29
CA TYR A 26 9.24 3.67 0.06
C TYR A 26 8.67 2.25 0.19
N GLY A 27 9.46 1.31 0.74
CA GLY A 27 8.98 -0.06 0.96
C GLY A 27 7.86 -0.13 2.00
N GLN A 28 7.88 0.73 3.01
CA GLN A 28 6.77 0.82 3.98
C GLN A 28 5.48 1.32 3.31
N ALA A 29 5.56 2.36 2.47
CA ALA A 29 4.42 2.89 1.72
C ALA A 29 3.87 1.85 0.72
N ASP A 30 4.76 1.14 0.03
CA ASP A 30 4.41 0.09 -0.94
C ASP A 30 3.60 -1.05 -0.29
N VAL A 31 3.95 -1.45 0.94
CA VAL A 31 3.17 -2.43 1.70
C VAL A 31 1.74 -1.94 1.97
N TYR A 32 1.56 -0.66 2.28
CA TYR A 32 0.22 -0.11 2.49
C TYR A 32 -0.57 -0.05 1.17
N VAL A 33 0.05 0.33 0.06
CA VAL A 33 -0.59 0.25 -1.27
C VAL A 33 -1.04 -1.18 -1.58
N ALA A 34 -0.17 -2.16 -1.36
CA ALA A 34 -0.50 -3.56 -1.59
C ALA A 34 -1.67 -4.01 -0.71
N ARG A 35 -1.73 -3.63 0.57
CA ARG A 35 -2.90 -3.88 1.43
C ARG A 35 -4.16 -3.24 0.86
N GLY A 36 -4.08 -1.99 0.40
CA GLY A 36 -5.19 -1.30 -0.28
C GLY A 36 -5.71 -2.06 -1.50
N TYR A 37 -4.80 -2.51 -2.36
CA TYR A 37 -5.10 -3.36 -3.51
C TYR A 37 -5.82 -4.65 -3.10
N PHE A 38 -5.33 -5.37 -2.07
CA PHE A 38 -5.97 -6.60 -1.61
C PHE A 38 -7.37 -6.37 -1.05
N GLU A 39 -7.57 -5.30 -0.28
CA GLU A 39 -8.89 -4.93 0.22
C GLU A 39 -9.86 -4.57 -0.93
N ARG A 40 -9.35 -3.97 -2.02
CA ARG A 40 -10.12 -3.78 -3.27
C ARG A 40 -10.53 -5.09 -3.92
N GLN A 41 -9.62 -6.06 -4.02
CA GLN A 41 -9.97 -7.40 -4.53
C GLN A 41 -11.02 -8.11 -3.67
N ARG A 42 -11.13 -7.74 -2.39
CA ARG A 42 -12.15 -8.24 -1.45
C ARG A 42 -13.44 -7.41 -1.45
N GLY A 43 -13.55 -6.37 -2.28
CA GLY A 43 -14.72 -5.48 -2.34
C GLY A 43 -14.85 -4.52 -1.14
N ARG A 44 -13.79 -4.35 -0.34
CA ARG A 44 -13.80 -3.61 0.92
C ARG A 44 -13.24 -2.19 0.72
N ARG A 45 -14.05 -1.32 0.08
CA ARG A 45 -13.66 0.06 -0.30
C ARG A 45 -13.14 0.88 0.87
N PHE A 46 -13.82 0.85 2.02
CA PHE A 46 -13.42 1.64 3.17
C PHE A 46 -12.03 1.26 3.67
N GLN A 47 -11.79 -0.04 3.88
CA GLN A 47 -10.49 -0.58 4.30
C GLN A 47 -9.41 -0.32 3.25
N ALA A 48 -9.73 -0.44 1.96
CA ALA A 48 -8.80 -0.12 0.89
C ALA A 48 -8.34 1.35 0.97
N MET A 49 -9.28 2.29 1.11
CA MET A 49 -8.97 3.72 1.22
C MET A 49 -8.14 4.03 2.46
N GLN A 50 -8.45 3.42 3.62
CA GLN A 50 -7.64 3.61 4.82
C GLN A 50 -6.17 3.22 4.60
N TRP A 51 -5.91 2.13 3.90
CA TRP A 51 -4.53 1.74 3.59
C TRP A 51 -3.85 2.70 2.62
N LEU A 52 -4.57 3.18 1.60
CA LEU A 52 -4.03 4.17 0.66
C LEU A 52 -3.72 5.51 1.34
N ASP A 53 -4.52 5.91 2.34
CA ASP A 53 -4.25 7.10 3.17
C ASP A 53 -2.97 6.93 4.01
N GLU A 54 -2.73 5.75 4.59
CA GLU A 54 -1.48 5.47 5.30
C GLU A 54 -0.26 5.48 4.37
N ALA A 55 -0.40 4.96 3.15
CA ALA A 55 0.66 5.05 2.13
C ALA A 55 0.97 6.51 1.77
N GLU A 56 -0.05 7.34 1.58
CA GLU A 56 0.12 8.75 1.21
C GLU A 56 0.80 9.57 2.33
N LYS A 57 0.48 9.30 3.59
CA LYS A 57 1.16 9.95 4.73
C LYS A 57 2.67 9.71 4.71
N LEU A 58 3.11 8.52 4.27
CA LEU A 58 4.53 8.19 4.15
C LEU A 58 5.21 8.84 2.95
N CYS A 59 4.49 9.23 1.90
CA CYS A 59 5.09 9.89 0.73
C CYS A 59 5.85 11.17 1.10
N GLY A 60 5.38 11.92 2.10
CA GLY A 60 6.08 13.11 2.60
C GLY A 60 7.47 12.83 3.19
N GLN A 61 7.76 11.58 3.54
CA GLN A 61 9.04 11.13 4.11
C GLN A 61 9.95 10.46 3.07
N ILE A 62 9.51 10.31 1.82
CA ILE A 62 10.34 9.78 0.72
C ILE A 62 11.17 10.94 0.18
N GLU A 63 12.47 10.96 0.42
CA GLU A 63 13.37 12.05 0.01
C GLU A 63 13.54 12.15 -1.52
N ASN A 64 13.49 11.02 -2.21
CA ASN A 64 13.64 10.97 -3.66
C ASN A 64 12.32 11.36 -4.35
N ASP A 65 12.31 12.51 -5.02
CA ASP A 65 11.11 13.06 -5.66
C ASP A 65 10.54 12.16 -6.77
N ALA A 66 11.38 11.45 -7.52
CA ALA A 66 10.91 10.52 -8.55
C ALA A 66 10.18 9.32 -7.92
N LEU A 67 10.75 8.74 -6.86
CA LEU A 67 10.10 7.66 -6.11
C LEU A 67 8.83 8.13 -5.39
N ARG A 68 8.86 9.34 -4.82
CA ARG A 68 7.68 9.97 -4.20
C ARG A 68 6.56 10.13 -5.23
N LYS A 69 6.87 10.68 -6.40
CA LYS A 69 5.90 10.85 -7.48
C LYS A 69 5.33 9.51 -7.94
N GLN A 70 6.19 8.52 -8.14
CA GLN A 70 5.77 7.17 -8.52
C GLN A 70 4.78 6.58 -7.50
N MET A 71 5.07 6.67 -6.21
CA MET A 71 4.19 6.18 -5.15
C MET A 71 2.82 6.88 -5.15
N LEU A 72 2.82 8.22 -5.29
CA LEU A 72 1.59 9.01 -5.38
C LEU A 72 0.77 8.65 -6.64
N ASP A 73 1.41 8.45 -7.78
CA ASP A 73 0.74 8.02 -9.01
C ASP A 73 0.08 6.65 -8.81
N THR A 74 0.78 5.70 -8.16
CA THR A 74 0.21 4.38 -7.84
C THR A 74 -0.98 4.48 -6.89
N ILE A 75 -0.89 5.29 -5.83
CA ILE A 75 -2.00 5.53 -4.89
C ILE A 75 -3.22 6.08 -5.64
N ASN A 76 -3.02 7.07 -6.52
CA ASN A 76 -4.10 7.69 -7.28
C ASN A 76 -4.77 6.71 -8.26
N ILE A 77 -3.99 5.85 -8.91
CA ILE A 77 -4.53 4.78 -9.77
C ILE A 77 -5.44 3.86 -8.96
N GLU A 78 -4.99 3.35 -7.81
CA GLU A 78 -5.79 2.44 -6.98
C GLU A 78 -7.03 3.12 -6.38
N ARG A 79 -6.98 4.43 -6.07
CA ARG A 79 -8.17 5.19 -5.67
C ARG A 79 -9.17 5.30 -6.82
N SER A 80 -8.71 5.67 -8.01
CA SER A 80 -9.57 5.87 -9.19
C SER A 80 -10.26 4.60 -9.68
N ALA A 81 -9.70 3.43 -9.35
CA ALA A 81 -10.30 2.13 -9.67
C ALA A 81 -11.65 1.87 -8.98
N TRP A 82 -12.05 2.70 -8.01
CA TRP A 82 -13.36 2.63 -7.35
C TRP A 82 -14.43 3.55 -7.96
N ASP A 83 -14.03 4.42 -8.89
CA ASP A 83 -14.92 5.39 -9.52
C ASP A 83 -15.30 4.98 -10.97
N GLN A 84 -14.79 3.83 -11.44
CA GLN A 84 -15.09 3.18 -12.73
C GLN A 84 -16.18 2.12 -12.58
#